data_AF-A0A1R3X867-F1
#
_entry.id   AF-A0A1R3X867-F1
#
_cell.length_a   1.000
_cell.length_b   1.000
_cell.length_c   1.000
_cell.angle_alpha   90.00
_cell.angle_beta   90.00
_cell.angle_gamma   90.00
#
_symmetry.space_group_name_H-M   'P 1'
#
loop_
_entity.id
_entity.type
_entity.pdbx_description
1 polymer ?
#
loop_
_entity_poly.entity_id
_entity_poly.type
_entity_poly.pdbx_seq_one_letter_code
_entity_poly.pdbx_strand_id
1 'polypeptide(L)'
;MDSATISRRQGPLSALEGTAPALAIGDVAVRHVRLDPTGISLHFADAPGGFVPWSDTREIALGLPTTLWPHPAIGDTVWPTIEGLLSGGAATESLSETPTFPFRLTTGQSDVVEWPLTPHYLSGYRRRDARAATRLVDYLVAHPDARVLLAQPVALLERITALLRTVPPIGR
;
A
#
# COMPACT_ATOMS: atom_id res chain seq x y z
N MET A 1 24.41 3.58 5.87
CA MET A 1 23.36 3.07 4.95
C MET A 1 22.30 4.15 4.93
N ASP A 2 22.18 4.88 3.83
CA ASP A 2 21.15 5.91 3.71
C ASP A 2 19.79 5.23 3.59
N SER A 3 18.94 5.43 4.60
CA SER A 3 17.56 4.94 4.59
C SER A 3 16.78 5.62 3.47
N ALA A 4 15.98 4.82 2.75
CA ALA A 4 15.09 5.35 1.73
C ALA A 4 14.11 6.34 2.37
N THR A 5 14.01 7.55 1.83
CA THR A 5 13.17 8.60 2.40
C THR A 5 11.83 8.63 1.70
N ILE A 6 10.75 8.72 2.47
CA ILE A 6 9.41 8.93 1.92
C ILE A 6 9.34 10.37 1.43
N SER A 7 9.24 10.57 0.12
CA SER A 7 9.06 11.92 -0.43
C SER A 7 7.61 12.25 -0.73
N ARG A 8 6.77 11.22 -0.95
CA ARG A 8 5.34 11.42 -1.25
C ARG A 8 4.47 10.23 -0.91
N ARG A 9 3.20 10.48 -0.62
CA ARG A 9 2.17 9.45 -0.39
C ARG A 9 0.86 9.78 -1.11
N GLN A 10 0.18 8.77 -1.65
CA GLN A 10 -1.18 8.84 -2.18
C GLN A 10 -1.93 7.54 -1.83
N GLY A 11 -2.88 7.64 -0.90
CA GLY A 11 -3.62 6.48 -0.42
C GLY A 11 -2.69 5.39 0.13
N PRO A 12 -2.74 4.15 -0.41
CA PRO A 12 -1.87 3.05 0.03
C PRO A 12 -0.45 3.10 -0.54
N LEU A 13 -0.17 4.02 -1.47
CA LEU A 13 1.10 4.12 -2.17
C LEU A 13 2.00 5.17 -1.54
N SER A 14 3.27 4.83 -1.32
CA SER A 14 4.32 5.78 -0.91
C SER A 14 5.48 5.74 -1.90
N ALA A 15 5.96 6.90 -2.36
CA ALA A 15 7.18 7.01 -3.16
C ALA A 15 8.39 7.05 -2.23
N LEU A 16 9.33 6.12 -2.45
CA LEU A 16 10.59 6.05 -1.73
C LEU A 16 11.72 6.51 -2.66
N GLU A 17 12.50 7.49 -2.21
CA GLU A 17 13.67 8.01 -2.93
C GLU A 17 14.97 7.71 -2.18
N GLY A 18 16.09 7.88 -2.88
CA GLY A 18 17.44 7.63 -2.35
C GLY A 18 18.19 6.61 -3.19
N THR A 19 18.98 5.78 -2.53
CA THR A 19 19.87 4.79 -3.17
C THR A 19 19.12 3.62 -3.82
N ALA A 20 17.91 3.33 -3.36
CA ALA A 20 17.03 2.29 -3.89
C ALA A 20 15.62 2.85 -4.09
N PRO A 21 15.36 3.59 -5.19
CA PRO A 21 14.06 4.16 -5.47
C PRO A 21 13.03 3.05 -5.71
N ALA A 22 11.87 3.19 -5.07
CA ALA A 22 10.80 2.20 -5.18
C ALA A 22 9.44 2.82 -4.91
N LEU A 23 8.38 2.17 -5.39
CA LEU A 23 7.02 2.43 -4.97
C LEU A 23 6.64 1.45 -3.86
N ALA A 24 6.33 1.96 -2.68
CA ALA A 24 5.92 1.15 -1.54
C ALA A 24 4.40 1.02 -1.42
N ILE A 25 3.93 -0.14 -0.96
CA ILE A 25 2.53 -0.41 -0.59
C ILE A 25 2.48 -0.90 0.85
N GLY A 26 1.66 -0.25 1.68
CA GLY A 26 1.59 -0.51 3.12
C GLY A 26 2.53 0.39 3.93
N ASP A 27 2.53 0.23 5.24
CA ASP A 27 3.23 1.11 6.16
C ASP A 27 4.73 0.89 6.18
N VAL A 28 5.44 1.86 5.60
CA VAL A 28 6.89 1.82 5.40
C VAL A 28 7.69 1.86 6.70
N ALA A 29 7.06 2.29 7.80
CA ALA A 29 7.65 2.25 9.12
C ALA A 29 7.51 0.88 9.81
N VAL A 30 6.67 -0.02 9.26
CA VAL A 30 6.31 -1.29 9.91
C VAL A 30 6.49 -2.47 8.96
N ARG A 31 5.55 -2.66 8.03
CA ARG A 31 5.56 -3.80 7.10
C ARG A 31 4.90 -3.41 5.79
N HIS A 32 5.70 -3.43 4.74
CA HIS A 32 5.32 -2.98 3.40
C HIS A 32 6.01 -3.82 2.33
N VAL A 33 5.51 -3.73 1.11
CA VAL A 33 6.26 -4.16 -0.06
C VAL A 33 6.89 -2.96 -0.75
N ARG A 34 8.04 -3.16 -1.38
CA ARG A 34 8.64 -2.23 -2.33
C ARG A 34 8.58 -2.84 -3.73
N LEU A 35 8.11 -2.04 -4.68
CA LEU A 35 8.08 -2.35 -6.10
C LEU A 35 9.16 -1.50 -6.77
N ASP A 36 10.14 -2.16 -7.37
CA ASP A 36 11.22 -1.52 -8.15
C ASP A 36 11.31 -2.18 -9.54
N PRO A 37 12.15 -1.69 -10.47
CA PRO A 37 12.24 -2.30 -11.80
C PRO A 37 12.68 -3.77 -11.82
N THR A 38 13.34 -4.26 -10.77
CA THR A 38 13.88 -5.62 -10.67
C THR A 38 12.86 -6.61 -10.12
N GLY A 39 11.99 -6.18 -9.20
CA GLY A 39 11.02 -7.06 -8.59
C GLY A 39 10.22 -6.44 -7.47
N ILE A 40 9.82 -7.32 -6.56
CA ILE A 40 8.91 -7.06 -5.46
C ILE A 40 9.59 -7.59 -4.21
N SER A 41 9.89 -6.72 -3.26
CA SER A 41 10.48 -7.11 -1.97
C SER A 41 9.54 -6.81 -0.81
N LEU A 42 9.42 -7.74 0.12
CA LEU A 42 8.85 -7.51 1.44
C LEU A 42 9.87 -6.81 2.32
N HIS A 43 9.44 -5.81 3.08
CA HIS A 43 10.25 -5.09 4.04
C HIS A 43 9.58 -5.03 5.41
N PHE A 44 10.42 -5.08 6.44
CA PHE A 44 10.07 -4.79 7.83
C PHE A 44 10.85 -3.53 8.24
N ALA A 45 10.18 -2.38 8.22
CA ALA A 45 10.85 -1.09 8.17
C ALA A 45 11.94 -1.07 7.06
N ASP A 46 13.21 -0.87 7.40
CA ASP A 46 14.30 -0.87 6.41
C ASP A 46 14.90 -2.27 6.15
N ALA A 47 14.56 -3.28 6.95
CA ALA A 47 15.11 -4.62 6.78
C ALA A 47 14.37 -5.37 5.64
N PRO A 48 15.09 -5.87 4.61
CA PRO A 48 14.48 -6.71 3.58
C PRO A 48 14.10 -8.08 4.16
N GLY A 49 12.97 -8.62 3.71
CA GLY A 49 12.48 -9.94 4.05
C GLY A 49 12.56 -10.89 2.85
N GLY A 50 11.46 -11.00 2.11
CA GLY A 50 11.36 -11.80 0.88
C GLY A 50 11.56 -10.97 -0.37
N PHE A 51 11.97 -11.60 -1.47
CA PHE A 51 12.08 -10.98 -2.79
C PHE A 51 11.53 -11.94 -3.85
N VAL A 52 10.74 -11.40 -4.77
CA VAL A 52 10.25 -12.10 -5.96
C VAL A 52 10.56 -11.26 -7.19
N PRO A 53 11.34 -11.77 -8.16
CA PRO A 53 11.61 -11.03 -9.38
C PRO A 53 10.35 -10.92 -10.24
N TRP A 54 10.24 -9.83 -11.00
CA TRP A 54 9.11 -9.66 -11.91
C TRP A 54 8.98 -10.78 -12.96
N SER A 55 10.09 -11.42 -13.33
CA SER A 55 10.09 -12.56 -14.26
C SER A 55 9.35 -13.78 -13.74
N ASP A 56 9.23 -13.91 -12.42
CA ASP A 56 8.49 -14.98 -11.76
C ASP A 56 7.11 -14.52 -11.27
N THR A 57 6.75 -13.25 -11.47
CA THR A 57 5.45 -12.73 -11.01
C THR A 57 4.39 -12.90 -12.09
N ARG A 58 3.34 -13.68 -11.80
CA ARG A 58 2.21 -13.91 -12.72
C ARG A 58 1.00 -13.04 -12.38
N GLU A 59 0.68 -12.93 -11.11
CA GLU A 59 -0.48 -12.18 -10.63
C GLU A 59 -0.17 -11.57 -9.26
N ILE A 60 -0.76 -10.41 -8.99
CA ILE A 60 -0.73 -9.81 -7.66
C ILE A 60 -2.16 -9.42 -7.28
N ALA A 61 -2.60 -9.85 -6.10
CA ALA A 61 -3.88 -9.45 -5.51
C ALA A 61 -3.65 -8.64 -4.23
N LEU A 62 -4.30 -7.47 -4.16
CA LEU A 62 -4.22 -6.56 -3.02
C LEU A 62 -5.54 -6.56 -2.23
N GLY A 63 -5.52 -7.05 -1.00
CA GLY A 63 -6.66 -7.02 -0.08
C GLY A 63 -6.85 -5.68 0.65
N LEU A 64 -6.69 -4.54 -0.03
CA LEU A 64 -6.63 -3.24 0.61
C LEU A 64 -7.92 -2.91 1.39
N PRO A 65 -7.83 -2.55 2.69
CA PRO A 65 -8.99 -2.14 3.47
C PRO A 65 -9.51 -0.82 2.91
N THR A 66 -10.83 -0.70 2.77
CA THR A 66 -11.45 0.54 2.27
C THR A 66 -12.39 1.16 3.27
N THR A 67 -12.51 2.47 3.20
CA THR A 67 -13.31 3.26 4.12
C THR A 67 -14.39 4.07 3.41
N LEU A 68 -15.46 4.37 4.15
CA LEU A 68 -16.51 5.32 3.74
C LEU A 68 -16.20 6.75 4.22
N TRP A 69 -15.26 6.92 5.14
CA TRP A 69 -14.90 8.22 5.68
C TRP A 69 -14.30 9.12 4.59
N PRO A 70 -14.73 10.40 4.48
CA PRO A 70 -14.16 11.33 3.53
C PRO A 70 -12.66 11.51 3.76
N HIS A 71 -12.20 11.52 5.01
CA HIS A 71 -10.77 11.56 5.34
C HIS A 71 -10.43 10.40 6.29
N PRO A 72 -9.66 9.39 5.84
CA PRO A 72 -9.30 8.23 6.67
C PRO A 72 -8.76 8.61 8.06
N ALA A 73 -7.87 9.60 8.12
CA ALA A 73 -7.29 10.08 9.38
C ALA A 73 -8.34 10.54 10.41
N ILE A 74 -9.52 10.98 9.99
CA ILE A 74 -10.63 11.33 10.90
C ILE A 74 -11.19 10.07 11.54
N GLY A 75 -11.38 8.99 10.78
CA GLY A 75 -11.84 7.70 11.30
C GLY A 75 -10.90 7.16 12.38
N ASP A 76 -9.59 7.28 12.14
CA ASP A 76 -8.55 6.83 13.07
C ASP A 76 -8.55 7.63 14.40
N THR A 77 -9.03 8.88 14.38
CA THR A 77 -9.09 9.76 15.56
C THR A 77 -10.42 9.64 16.32
N VAL A 78 -11.52 9.51 15.59
CA VAL A 78 -12.87 9.56 16.16
C VAL A 78 -13.29 8.22 16.74
N TRP A 79 -12.92 7.10 16.10
CA TRP A 79 -13.36 5.77 16.52
C TRP A 79 -12.91 5.40 17.95
N PRO A 80 -11.64 5.59 18.36
CA PRO A 80 -11.20 5.29 19.74
C PRO A 80 -11.94 6.14 20.79
N THR A 81 -12.34 7.36 20.42
CA THR A 81 -13.02 8.29 21.31
C THR A 81 -14.49 7.90 21.53
N ILE A 82 -15.17 7.44 20.47
CA ILE A 82 -16.57 6.98 20.56
C ILE A 82 -16.65 5.63 21.29
N GLU A 83 -15.73 4.69 21.02
CA GLU A 83 -15.65 3.44 21.77
C GLU A 83 -15.42 3.73 23.26
N GLY A 84 -14.47 4.60 23.62
CA GLY A 84 -14.20 4.95 25.02
C GLY A 84 -15.38 5.63 25.73
N LEU A 85 -16.21 6.40 25.03
CA LEU A 85 -17.35 7.11 25.60
C LEU A 85 -18.58 6.21 25.79
N LEU A 86 -18.80 5.23 24.90
CA LEU A 86 -19.94 4.30 24.97
C LEU A 86 -19.66 3.05 25.81
N SER A 87 -18.38 2.66 26.00
CA SER A 87 -18.00 1.44 26.74
C SER A 87 -17.70 1.64 28.22
N GLY A 88 -17.83 2.86 28.76
CA GLY A 88 -17.83 3.08 30.21
C GLY A 88 -16.55 2.62 30.93
N GLY A 89 -15.36 2.88 30.37
CA GLY A 89 -14.09 2.68 31.07
C GLY A 89 -13.53 1.26 31.08
N ALA A 90 -14.03 0.36 30.23
CA ALA A 90 -13.43 -0.96 30.02
C ALA A 90 -12.97 -1.11 28.56
N ALA A 91 -12.00 -0.28 28.13
CA ALA A 91 -11.26 -0.58 26.92
C ALA A 91 -10.29 -1.73 27.25
N THR A 92 -10.78 -2.94 27.02
CA THR A 92 -10.06 -4.21 27.09
C THR A 92 -8.65 -4.09 26.53
N GLU A 93 -7.68 -4.42 27.38
CA GLU A 93 -6.33 -4.85 27.01
C GLU A 93 -6.40 -6.17 26.21
N SER A 94 -7.01 -6.16 25.04
CA SER A 94 -6.64 -7.12 24.01
C SER A 94 -5.40 -6.55 23.36
N LEU A 95 -4.26 -7.24 23.49
CA LEU A 95 -3.11 -7.06 22.61
C LEU A 95 -3.59 -7.29 21.17
N SER A 96 -4.17 -6.25 20.60
CA SER A 96 -4.80 -6.29 19.29
C SER A 96 -3.64 -6.42 18.31
N GLU A 97 -3.52 -7.60 17.72
CA GLU A 97 -2.58 -7.86 16.64
C GLU A 97 -2.66 -6.69 15.65
N THR A 98 -1.52 -6.05 15.35
CA THR A 98 -1.48 -4.90 14.45
C THR A 98 -2.24 -5.27 13.19
N PRO A 99 -3.33 -4.56 12.84
CA PRO A 99 -4.18 -4.98 11.74
C PRO A 99 -3.35 -5.03 10.47
N THR A 100 -3.51 -6.10 9.69
CA THR A 100 -2.83 -6.29 8.43
C THR A 100 -3.83 -6.52 7.31
N PHE A 101 -3.35 -6.38 6.08
CA PHE A 101 -4.09 -6.76 4.88
C PHE A 101 -3.22 -7.64 3.97
N PRO A 102 -3.81 -8.59 3.23
CA PRO A 102 -3.04 -9.52 2.45
C PRO A 102 -2.52 -8.86 1.16
N PHE A 103 -1.24 -9.03 0.91
CA PHE A 103 -0.61 -8.91 -0.41
C PHE A 103 -0.31 -10.33 -0.90
N ARG A 104 -0.99 -10.76 -1.96
CA ARG A 104 -0.82 -12.10 -2.53
C ARG A 104 -0.12 -11.99 -3.86
N LEU A 105 0.92 -12.78 -4.03
CA LEU A 105 1.64 -12.93 -5.29
C LEU A 105 1.51 -14.37 -5.75
N THR A 106 1.15 -14.56 -7.01
CA THR A 106 1.17 -15.87 -7.66
C THR A 106 2.40 -15.95 -8.55
N THR A 107 3.23 -16.97 -8.35
CA THR A 107 4.48 -17.14 -9.12
C THR A 107 4.24 -17.85 -10.46
N GLY A 108 5.26 -17.95 -11.31
CA GLY A 108 5.19 -18.68 -12.58
C GLY A 108 4.86 -20.17 -12.40
N GLN A 109 5.21 -20.74 -11.24
CA GLN A 109 4.92 -22.12 -10.85
C GLN A 109 3.52 -22.31 -10.24
N SER A 110 2.72 -21.24 -10.18
CA SER A 110 1.40 -21.18 -9.50
C SER A 110 1.47 -21.32 -7.98
N ASP A 111 2.64 -21.13 -7.38
CA ASP A 111 2.76 -20.99 -5.93
C ASP A 111 2.19 -19.64 -5.50
N VAL A 112 1.50 -19.63 -4.37
CA VAL A 112 0.94 -18.41 -3.78
C VAL A 112 1.78 -17.99 -2.59
N VAL A 113 2.42 -16.84 -2.71
CA VAL A 113 3.12 -16.16 -1.63
C VAL A 113 2.18 -15.12 -1.04
N GLU A 114 1.84 -15.26 0.24
CA GLU A 114 1.05 -14.27 0.97
C GLU A 114 1.92 -13.51 1.96
N TRP A 115 1.91 -12.19 1.84
CA TRP A 115 2.56 -11.28 2.76
C TRP A 115 1.52 -10.38 3.44
N PRO A 116 1.37 -10.44 4.77
CA PRO A 116 0.51 -9.50 5.48
C PRO A 116 1.22 -8.15 5.57
N LEU A 117 0.56 -7.08 5.15
CA LEU A 117 1.08 -5.71 5.16
C LEU A 117 0.32 -4.85 6.16
N THR A 118 0.99 -3.88 6.77
CA THR A 118 0.36 -2.97 7.72
C THR A 118 -0.27 -1.79 6.95
N PRO A 119 -1.52 -1.39 7.23
CA PRO A 119 -2.10 -0.21 6.60
C PRO A 119 -1.55 1.08 7.23
N HIS A 120 -1.48 2.15 6.44
CA HIS A 120 -1.16 3.49 6.94
C HIS A 120 -2.28 4.12 7.76
N TYR A 121 -3.53 3.72 7.49
CA TYR A 121 -4.73 4.20 8.16
C TYR A 121 -5.51 2.99 8.68
N LEU A 122 -5.80 2.96 9.97
CA LEU A 122 -6.50 1.83 10.59
C LEU A 122 -7.94 1.71 10.06
N SER A 123 -8.57 2.84 9.76
CA SER A 123 -9.89 2.94 9.14
C SER A 123 -9.92 2.53 7.67
N GLY A 124 -8.76 2.29 7.04
CA GLY A 124 -8.61 1.92 5.64
C GLY A 124 -8.50 3.10 4.66
N TYR A 125 -8.41 2.80 3.37
CA TYR A 125 -8.17 3.80 2.32
C TYR A 125 -9.47 4.25 1.63
N ARG A 126 -9.47 5.45 1.03
CA ARG A 126 -10.58 5.83 0.15
C ARG A 126 -10.67 4.83 -1.00
N ARG A 127 -11.88 4.37 -1.34
CA ARG A 127 -12.11 3.36 -2.40
C ARG A 127 -11.43 3.70 -3.72
N ARG A 128 -11.44 4.98 -4.11
CA ARG A 128 -10.79 5.45 -5.34
C ARG A 128 -9.27 5.25 -5.32
N ASP A 129 -8.64 5.46 -4.18
CA ASP A 129 -7.18 5.36 -4.03
C ASP A 129 -6.77 3.89 -3.96
N ALA A 130 -7.53 3.06 -3.25
CA ALA A 130 -7.33 1.61 -3.25
C ALA A 130 -7.45 1.02 -4.66
N ARG A 131 -8.50 1.40 -5.40
CA ARG A 131 -8.69 0.96 -6.79
C ARG A 131 -7.57 1.42 -7.72
N ALA A 132 -7.04 2.63 -7.51
CA ALA A 132 -5.92 3.14 -8.29
C ALA A 132 -4.65 2.32 -8.06
N ALA A 133 -4.37 1.96 -6.80
CA ALA A 133 -3.25 1.11 -6.44
C ALA A 133 -3.37 -0.30 -7.05
N THR A 134 -4.54 -0.94 -6.93
CA THR A 134 -4.79 -2.24 -7.56
C THR A 134 -4.58 -2.17 -9.08
N ARG A 135 -5.18 -1.18 -9.76
CA ARG A 135 -5.02 -1.03 -11.21
C ARG A 135 -3.60 -0.76 -11.66
N LEU A 136 -2.83 0.01 -10.88
CA LEU A 136 -1.42 0.25 -11.17
C LEU A 136 -0.65 -1.07 -11.11
N VAL A 137 -0.87 -1.87 -10.06
CA VAL A 137 -0.21 -3.16 -9.89
C VAL A 137 -0.59 -4.12 -11.01
N ASP A 138 -1.89 -4.24 -11.33
CA ASP A 138 -2.37 -5.04 -12.46
C ASP A 138 -1.70 -4.61 -13.77
N TYR A 139 -1.57 -3.29 -13.98
CA TYR A 139 -0.93 -2.74 -15.16
C TYR A 139 0.56 -3.10 -15.24
N LEU A 140 1.29 -3.01 -14.12
CA LEU A 140 2.72 -3.36 -14.03
C LEU A 140 2.96 -4.87 -14.22
N VAL A 141 2.03 -5.71 -13.77
CA VAL A 141 2.05 -7.15 -14.04
C VAL A 141 1.86 -7.38 -15.54
N ALA A 142 0.83 -6.78 -16.14
CA ALA A 142 0.48 -6.98 -17.55
C ALA A 142 1.45 -6.34 -18.56
N HIS A 143 2.19 -5.28 -18.18
CA HIS A 143 3.05 -4.52 -19.07
C HIS A 143 4.48 -4.44 -18.52
N PRO A 144 5.35 -5.41 -18.84
CA PRO A 144 6.74 -5.44 -18.37
C PRO A 144 7.52 -4.15 -18.63
N ASP A 145 7.32 -3.53 -19.79
CA ASP A 145 8.01 -2.29 -20.16
C ASP A 145 7.65 -1.12 -19.24
N ALA A 146 6.46 -1.13 -18.62
CA ALA A 146 6.05 -0.08 -17.70
C ALA A 146 6.79 -0.13 -16.35
N ARG A 147 7.45 -1.24 -16.02
CA ARG A 147 8.19 -1.41 -14.75
C ARG A 147 9.38 -0.46 -14.65
N VAL A 148 9.88 0.06 -15.78
CA VAL A 148 10.90 1.12 -15.81
C VAL A 148 10.43 2.38 -15.07
N LEU A 149 9.12 2.64 -15.01
CA LEU A 149 8.55 3.78 -14.30
C LEU A 149 8.76 3.70 -12.78
N LEU A 150 8.99 2.50 -12.23
CA LEU A 150 9.27 2.30 -10.82
C LEU A 150 10.63 2.88 -10.39
N ALA A 151 11.54 3.13 -11.36
CA ALA A 151 12.78 3.86 -11.10
C ALA A 151 12.55 5.36 -10.80
N GLN A 152 11.37 5.90 -11.11
CA GLN A 152 11.00 7.29 -10.88
C GLN A 152 9.68 7.37 -10.08
N PRO A 153 9.67 6.89 -8.82
CA PRO A 153 8.43 6.67 -8.07
C PRO A 153 7.66 7.96 -7.78
N VAL A 154 8.35 9.09 -7.61
CA VAL A 154 7.69 10.40 -7.42
C VAL A 154 6.91 10.82 -8.65
N ALA A 155 7.55 10.80 -9.83
CA ALA A 155 6.92 11.18 -11.08
C ALA A 155 5.74 10.24 -11.42
N LEU A 156 5.88 8.94 -11.14
CA LEU A 156 4.79 7.98 -11.27
C LEU A 156 3.62 8.33 -10.35
N LEU A 157 3.89 8.60 -9.07
CA LEU A 157 2.85 8.92 -8.09
C LEU A 157 2.16 10.25 -8.39
N GLU A 158 2.90 11.22 -8.92
CA GLU A 158 2.36 12.48 -9.43
C GLU A 158 1.38 12.28 -10.57
N ARG A 159 1.75 11.46 -11.55
CA ARG A 159 0.90 11.15 -12.69
C ARG A 159 -0.41 10.50 -12.25
N ILE A 160 -0.33 9.53 -11.34
CA ILE A 160 -1.53 8.87 -10.76
C ILE A 160 -2.38 9.90 -10.02
N THR A 161 -1.76 10.74 -9.20
CA THR A 161 -2.46 11.78 -8.43
C THR A 161 -3.19 12.75 -9.36
N ALA A 162 -2.55 13.15 -10.46
CA ALA A 162 -3.15 14.02 -11.46
C ALA A 162 -4.37 13.36 -12.13
N LEU A 163 -4.26 12.08 -12.53
CA LEU A 163 -5.37 11.31 -13.10
C LEU A 163 -6.56 11.17 -12.14
N LEU A 164 -6.31 11.02 -10.84
CA LEU A 164 -7.37 10.92 -9.84
C LEU A 164 -8.09 12.25 -9.59
N ARG A 165 -7.46 13.39 -9.93
CA ARG A 165 -8.08 14.72 -9.82
C ARG A 165 -8.91 15.08 -11.05
N THR A 166 -8.58 14.55 -12.23
CA THR A 166 -9.24 14.90 -13.49
C THR A 166 -10.51 14.09 -13.77
N VAL A 167 -10.73 12.97 -13.08
CA VAL A 167 -12.01 12.23 -13.17
C VAL A 167 -13.06 12.97 -12.35
N PRO A 168 -14.05 13.63 -12.98
CA PRO A 168 -15.15 14.23 -12.24
C PRO A 168 -15.96 13.12 -11.56
N PRO A 169 -16.65 13.39 -10.43
CA PRO A 169 -17.61 12.46 -9.91
C PRO A 169 -18.69 12.29 -10.99
N ILE A 170 -18.68 11.15 -11.68
CA ILE A 170 -19.84 10.75 -12.47
C ILE A 170 -20.95 10.56 -11.44
N GLY A 171 -21.88 11.51 -11.42
CA GLY A 171 -23.06 11.49 -10.57
C GLY A 171 -23.74 10.13 -10.69
N ARG A 172 -24.03 9.53 -9.54
CA ARG A 172 -25.05 8.50 -9.42
C ARG A 172 -26.37 9.19 -9.17
#